data_AF-A0A101KVJ7-F1
#
_entry.id   AF-A0A101KVJ7-F1
#
_cell.length_a   1.000
_cell.length_b   1.000
_cell.length_c   1.000
_cell.angle_alpha   90.00
_cell.angle_beta   90.00
_cell.angle_gamma   90.00
#
_symmetry.space_group_name_H-M   'P 1'
#
loop_
_entity.id
_entity.type
_entity.pdbx_description
1 polymer ?
#
loop_
_entity_poly.entity_id
_entity_poly.type
_entity_poly.pdbx_seq_one_letter_code
_entity_poly.pdbx_strand_id
1 'polypeptide(L)' 'MKPTYRAIQIMVPGTLELVERATPAPGAGQVLIAVEACGVCGADAADIDRCMRSGDVKFRMVLSMKETVHAHQ' A
#
# COMPACT_ATOMS: atom_id res chain seq x y z
N MET A 1 9.11 2.39 14.89
CA MET A 1 8.87 2.28 13.44
C MET A 1 10.16 1.86 12.75
N LYS A 2 10.13 1.00 11.72
CA LYS A 2 11.34 0.67 10.94
C LYS A 2 11.70 1.84 10.00
N PRO A 3 13.00 2.07 9.69
CA PRO A 3 13.41 3.15 8.79
C PRO A 3 12.96 2.92 7.34
N THR A 4 12.70 1.66 6.98
CA THR A 4 12.20 1.26 5.67
C THR A 4 11.04 0.26 5.78
N TYR A 5 10.29 0.13 4.69
CA TYR A 5 9.23 -0.86 4.51
C TYR A 5 9.32 -1.51 3.13
N ARG A 6 8.73 -2.70 3.01
CA ARG A 6 8.63 -3.43 1.74
C ARG A 6 7.29 -3.15 1.09
N ALA A 7 7.28 -2.97 -0.22
CA ALA A 7 6.08 -2.74 -1.01
C ALA A 7 6.14 -3.51 -2.33
N ILE A 8 4.98 -3.82 -2.90
CA ILE A 8 4.87 -4.26 -4.29
C ILE A 8 4.59 -3.02 -5.14
N GLN A 9 5.39 -2.83 -6.19
CA GLN A 9 5.28 -1.72 -7.13
C GLN A 9 5.09 -2.24 -8.55
N ILE A 10 4.23 -1.58 -9.32
CA ILE A 10 4.15 -1.80 -10.77
C ILE A 10 5.31 -1.03 -11.42
N MET A 11 6.23 -1.75 -12.05
CA MET A 11 7.38 -1.14 -12.73
C MET A 11 7.02 -0.67 -14.14
N VAL A 12 6.35 -1.54 -14.87
CA VAL A 12 5.72 -1.31 -16.17
C VAL A 12 4.39 -2.07 -16.17
N PRO A 13 3.42 -1.73 -17.04
CA PRO A 13 2.22 -2.53 -17.22
C PRO A 13 2.48 -4.03 -17.18
N GLY A 14 1.73 -4.76 -16.35
CA GLY A 14 1.85 -6.21 -16.21
C GLY A 14 3.05 -6.71 -15.37
N THR A 15 3.94 -5.83 -14.90
CA THR A 15 5.15 -6.24 -14.15
C THR A 15 5.17 -5.67 -12.75
N LEU A 16 5.16 -6.57 -11.76
CA LEU A 16 5.29 -6.26 -10.35
C LEU A 16 6.72 -6.49 -9.84
N GLU A 17 7.20 -5.60 -8.98
CA GLU A 17 8.48 -5.73 -8.28
C GLU A 17 8.30 -5.51 -6.79
N LEU A 18 8.99 -6.32 -5.99
CA LEU A 18 9.12 -6.08 -4.56
C LEU A 18 10.25 -5.08 -4.30
N VAL A 19 9.91 -3.92 -3.75
CA VAL A 19 10.85 -2.84 -3.48
C VAL A 19 10.95 -2.54 -1.99
N GLU A 20 12.07 -1.93 -1.59
CA GLU A 20 12.23 -1.33 -0.27
C GLU A 20 12.18 0.20 -0.38
N ARG A 21 11.46 0.84 0.54
CA ARG A 21 11.24 2.30 0.56
C ARG A 21 11.44 2.87 1.95
N ALA A 22 11.86 4.13 2.02
CA ALA A 22 11.96 4.84 3.29
C ALA A 22 10.57 5.06 3.89
N THR A 23 10.44 4.82 5.19
CA THR A 23 9.19 5.06 5.93
C THR A 23 8.92 6.57 5.98
N PRO A 24 7.79 7.07 5.43
CA PRO A 24 7.51 8.50 5.42
C PRO A 24 7.10 8.99 6.81
N ALA A 25 7.37 10.26 7.12
CA ALA A 25 6.79 10.90 8.30
C ALA A 25 5.35 11.36 7.98
N PRO A 26 4.36 11.10 8.84
CA PRO A 26 3.02 11.64 8.64
C PRO A 26 3.01 13.16 8.81
N GLY A 27 2.29 13.86 7.93
CA GLY A 27 2.02 15.29 8.07
C GLY A 27 0.93 15.60 9.11
N ALA A 28 0.60 16.89 9.26
CA ALA A 28 -0.48 17.29 10.15
C ALA A 28 -1.82 16.67 9.73
N GLY A 29 -2.54 16.06 10.68
CA GLY A 29 -3.81 15.35 10.43
C GLY A 29 -3.67 13.99 9.73
N GLN A 30 -2.45 13.49 9.55
CA GLN A 30 -2.19 12.16 8.98
C GLN A 30 -1.77 11.18 10.07
N VAL A 31 -2.07 9.90 9.85
CA VAL A 31 -1.56 8.79 10.66
C VAL A 31 -0.81 7.82 9.76
N LEU A 32 0.20 7.15 10.33
CA LEU A 32 0.97 6.14 9.63
C LEU A 32 0.60 4.76 10.18
N ILE A 33 0.14 3.87 9.31
CA ILE A 33 -0.40 2.56 9.67
C ILE A 33 0.59 1.48 9.25
N ALA A 34 0.92 0.57 10.17
CA ALA A 34 1.65 -0.65 9.84
C ALA A 34 0.67 -1.68 9.26
N VAL A 35 0.93 -2.12 8.03
CA VAL A 35 0.08 -3.09 7.34
C VAL A 35 0.47 -4.51 7.76
N GLU A 36 -0.47 -5.24 8.35
CA GLU A 36 -0.29 -6.67 8.69
C GLU A 36 -0.67 -7.59 7.52
N ALA A 37 -1.69 -7.22 6.75
CA ALA A 37 -2.17 -7.96 5.59
C ALA A 37 -2.83 -7.03 4.56
N CYS A 38 -2.76 -7.42 3.28
CA CYS A 38 -3.44 -6.77 2.17
C CYS A 38 -4.21 -7.82 1.36
N GLY A 39 -5.50 -7.60 1.14
CA GLY A 39 -6.28 -8.41 0.20
C GLY A 39 -6.01 -7.99 -1.24
N VAL A 40 -6.13 -8.95 -2.17
CA VAL A 40 -6.10 -8.71 -3.62
C VAL A 40 -7.36 -9.27 -4.26
N CYS A 41 -7.86 -8.62 -5.30
CA CYS A 41 -9.07 -8.99 -6.03
C CYS A 41 -8.85 -8.86 -7.54
N GLY A 42 -9.86 -9.24 -8.35
CA GLY A 42 -9.77 -9.15 -9.80
C GLY A 42 -9.61 -7.73 -10.35
N ALA A 43 -9.99 -6.70 -9.59
CA ALA A 43 -9.80 -5.30 -10.02
C ALA A 43 -8.31 -4.91 -10.08
N ASP A 44 -7.48 -5.49 -9.20
CA ASP A 44 -6.05 -5.18 -9.14
C ASP A 44 -5.33 -5.62 -10.43
N ALA A 45 -5.80 -6.68 -11.11
CA ALA A 45 -5.24 -7.12 -12.38
C ALA A 45 -5.34 -6.01 -13.46
N ALA A 46 -6.49 -5.32 -13.51
CA ALA A 46 -6.67 -4.22 -14.45
C ALA A 46 -5.77 -3.02 -14.12
N ASP A 47 -5.56 -2.74 -12.83
CA ASP A 47 -4.66 -1.67 -12.38
C ASP A 47 -3.19 -1.97 -12.73
N ILE A 48 -2.79 -3.24 -12.58
CA ILE A 48 -1.46 -3.73 -12.96
C ILE A 48 -1.24 -3.61 -14.47
N ASP A 49 -2.23 -3.98 -15.27
CA ASP A 49 -2.12 -4.02 -16.74
C ASP A 49 -2.23 -2.64 -17.39
N ARG A 50 -2.90 -1.66 -16.75
CA ARG A 50 -3.18 -0.36 -17.38
C ARG A 50 -2.19 0.75 -17.06
N CYS A 51 -1.26 0.55 -16.12
CA CYS A 51 -0.35 1.54 -15.53
C CYS A 51 -0.55 2.98 -16.05
N MET A 52 -1.54 3.68 -15.49
CA MET A 52 -1.72 5.11 -15.77
C MET A 52 -0.57 5.84 -15.08
N ARG A 53 0.32 6.47 -15.86
CA ARG A 53 1.48 7.28 -15.44
C ARG A 53 1.97 6.98 -14.02
N SER A 54 2.94 6.07 -13.94
CA SER A 54 3.75 5.76 -12.76
C SER A 54 4.02 7.02 -11.90
N GLY A 55 3.45 7.03 -10.69
CA GLY A 55 3.53 8.13 -9.74
C GLY A 55 2.53 7.99 -8.59
N ASP A 56 1.32 7.49 -8.86
CA ASP A 56 0.21 7.50 -7.90
C ASP A 56 -0.65 6.22 -7.90
N VAL A 57 -0.09 5.04 -8.21
CA VAL A 57 -0.86 3.79 -8.01
C VAL A 57 -0.93 3.50 -6.50
N LYS A 58 -1.79 4.23 -5.81
CA LYS A 58 -2.32 3.87 -4.51
C LYS A 58 -3.24 2.69 -4.77
N PHE A 59 -2.73 1.47 -4.64
CA PHE A 59 -3.58 0.29 -4.54
C PHE A 59 -4.73 0.65 -3.61
N ARG A 60 -5.97 0.48 -4.07
CA ARG A 60 -7.16 0.65 -3.24
C ARG A 60 -7.15 -0.51 -2.25
N MET A 61 -6.36 -0.36 -1.20
CA MET A 61 -6.16 -1.37 -0.18
C MET A 61 -7.48 -1.56 0.55
N VAL A 62 -8.13 -2.70 0.33
CA VAL A 62 -9.26 -3.11 1.17
C VAL A 62 -8.67 -3.55 2.51
N LEU A 63 -8.59 -2.61 3.44
CA LEU A 63 -8.23 -2.88 4.83
C LEU A 63 -9.35 -3.72 5.46
N SER A 64 -9.13 -5.02 5.59
CA SER A 64 -9.94 -5.83 6.50
C SER A 64 -9.35 -5.70 7.90
N MET A 65 -9.96 -4.84 8.72
CA MET A 65 -9.70 -4.82 10.16
C MET A 65 -10.30 -6.10 10.75
N LYS A 66 -9.47 -7.07 11.12
CA LYS A 66 -9.92 -8.11 12.06
C LYS A 66 -10.13 -7.44 13.42
N GLU A 67 -11.29 -7.65 14.00
CA GLU A 67 -11.68 -7.10 15.30
C GLU A 67 -10.68 -7.52 16.38
N THR A 68 -9.69 -6.68 16.73
CA THR A 68 -9.10 -6.59 18.08
C THR A 68 -8.28 -5.30 18.26
N VAL A 69 -8.92 -4.34 18.94
CA VAL A 69 -8.43 -3.32 19.90
C VAL A 69 -7.27 -2.37 19.56
N HIS A 70 -7.63 -1.08 19.41
CA HIS A 70 -7.18 0.10 20.20
C HIS A 70 -7.23 1.38 19.35
N ALA A 71 -8.45 1.82 19.01
CA ALA A 71 -8.67 3.23 18.72
C ALA A 71 -8.70 3.96 20.07
N HIS A 72 -7.57 4.55 20.47
CA HIS A 72 -7.55 5.51 21.56
C HIS A 72 -7.92 6.90 21.00
N GLN A 73 -9.11 7.36 21.37
CA GLN A 73 -9.26 8.67 22.01
C GLN A 73 -9.57 8.43 23.48
#